data_AF-A0A4S4JZS2-F1
#
_entry.id   AF-A0A4S4JZS2-F1
#
_cell.length_a   1.000
_cell.length_b   1.000
_cell.length_c   1.000
_cell.angle_alpha   90.00
_cell.angle_beta   90.00
_cell.angle_gamma   90.00
#
_symmetry.space_group_name_H-M   'P 1'
#
loop_
_entity.id
_entity.type
_entity.pdbx_description
1 polymer ?
#
loop_
_entity_poly.entity_id
_entity_poly.type
_entity_poly.pdbx_seq_one_letter_code
_entity_poly.pdbx_strand_id
1 'polypeptide(L)'
;MLKFVDEMHMHAGFYEKGFDLEGIFLKVHKKDIWCLFFNFHDFNIKISNESKYPKVEQFGCLVEIVQITEAEFTDEIANNIFIDFLKSESII
;
A
#
# COMPACT_ATOMS: atom_id res chain seq x y z
N MET A 1 17.03 -7.05 6.24
CA MET A 1 15.72 -7.69 5.97
C MET A 1 14.69 -6.97 6.82
N LEU A 2 13.66 -6.37 6.21
CA LEU A 2 12.54 -5.83 6.98
C LEU A 2 11.75 -7.01 7.55
N LYS A 3 11.44 -6.94 8.85
CA LYS A 3 10.56 -7.90 9.51
C LYS A 3 9.25 -7.19 9.79
N PHE A 4 8.15 -7.78 9.35
CA PHE A 4 6.81 -7.27 9.63
C PHE A 4 6.25 -7.93 10.90
N VAL A 5 5.23 -7.33 11.48
CA VAL A 5 4.43 -7.93 12.56
C VAL A 5 3.34 -8.76 11.89
N ASP A 6 3.38 -10.09 12.06
CA ASP A 6 2.56 -11.03 11.29
C ASP A 6 1.05 -10.77 11.44
N GLU A 7 0.62 -10.31 12.61
CA GLU A 7 -0.80 -10.08 12.92
C GLU A 7 -1.27 -8.64 12.64
N MET A 8 -0.38 -7.71 12.28
CA MET A 8 -0.72 -6.29 12.10
C MET A 8 -0.61 -5.87 10.64
N HIS A 9 -1.78 -5.74 10.01
CA HIS A 9 -1.95 -5.18 8.69
C HIS A 9 -3.14 -4.23 8.66
N MET A 10 -3.13 -3.30 7.70
CA MET A 10 -4.21 -2.35 7.47
C MET A 10 -4.55 -2.36 5.98
N HIS A 11 -5.82 -2.57 5.66
CA HIS A 11 -6.30 -2.50 4.27
C HIS A 11 -6.50 -1.03 3.89
N ALA A 12 -6.12 -0.69 2.66
CA ALA A 12 -6.33 0.63 2.08
C ALA A 12 -7.04 0.48 0.74
N GLY A 13 -8.25 0.99 0.64
CA GLY A 13 -9.16 0.74 -0.48
C GLY A 13 -9.59 1.99 -1.23
N PHE A 14 -9.88 1.81 -2.52
CA PHE A 14 -10.57 2.77 -3.37
C PHE A 14 -11.64 2.06 -4.20
N TYR A 15 -12.91 2.31 -3.86
CA TYR A 15 -14.09 1.57 -4.36
C TYR A 15 -15.06 2.45 -5.17
N GLU A 16 -14.59 3.57 -5.70
CA GLU A 16 -15.43 4.54 -6.41
C GLU A 16 -15.25 4.47 -7.92
N LYS A 17 -16.18 5.06 -8.68
CA LYS A 17 -16.08 5.24 -10.15
C LYS A 17 -15.84 3.94 -10.94
N GLY A 18 -16.32 2.82 -10.42
CA GLY A 18 -16.16 1.50 -11.04
C GLY A 18 -14.83 0.82 -10.75
N PHE A 19 -14.00 1.40 -9.87
CA PHE A 19 -12.81 0.76 -9.35
C PHE A 19 -13.15 -0.10 -8.12
N ASP A 20 -12.38 -1.17 -7.96
CA ASP A 20 -12.34 -2.04 -6.79
C ASP A 20 -10.86 -2.36 -6.55
N LEU A 21 -10.14 -1.37 -5.99
CA LEU A 21 -8.69 -1.45 -5.78
C LEU A 21 -8.40 -1.49 -4.29
N GLU A 22 -7.53 -2.42 -3.89
CA GLU A 22 -7.10 -2.56 -2.50
C GLU A 22 -5.59 -2.79 -2.43
N GLY A 23 -4.93 -2.01 -1.56
CA GLY A 23 -3.56 -2.22 -1.11
C GLY A 23 -3.53 -2.63 0.37
N ILE A 24 -2.38 -3.15 0.80
CA ILE A 24 -2.17 -3.59 2.18
C ILE A 24 -0.96 -2.92 2.79
N PHE A 25 -1.15 -2.30 3.95
CA PHE A 25 -0.07 -1.83 4.78
C PHE A 25 0.36 -2.91 5.76
N LEU A 26 1.67 -3.14 5.85
CA LEU A 26 2.27 -4.04 6.84
C LEU A 26 3.12 -3.26 7.84
N LYS A 27 2.94 -3.53 9.14
CA LYS A 27 3.68 -2.85 10.21
C LYS A 27 5.09 -3.41 10.33
N VAL A 28 6.10 -2.54 10.26
CA VAL A 28 7.48 -2.94 10.54
C VAL A 28 7.66 -3.18 12.04
N HIS A 29 8.27 -4.32 12.37
CA HIS A 29 8.47 -4.77 13.75
C HIS A 29 9.25 -3.74 14.59
N LYS A 30 8.69 -3.35 15.74
CA LYS A 30 9.26 -2.40 16.72
C LYS A 30 9.51 -0.98 16.19
N LYS A 31 8.71 -0.51 15.21
CA LYS A 31 9.19 0.58 14.35
C LYS A 31 8.28 1.71 13.86
N ASP A 32 7.06 2.02 14.30
CA ASP A 32 6.27 3.18 13.78
C ASP A 32 6.39 3.50 12.27
N ILE A 33 6.55 2.45 11.47
CA ILE A 33 6.72 2.49 10.03
C ILE A 33 5.77 1.45 9.46
N TRP A 34 5.02 1.86 8.46
CA TRP A 34 4.12 1.01 7.71
C TRP A 34 4.52 1.05 6.24
N CYS A 35 4.52 -0.11 5.60
CA CYS A 35 4.87 -0.28 4.20
C CYS A 35 3.61 -0.65 3.41
N LEU A 36 3.22 0.17 2.43
CA LEU A 36 2.10 -0.10 1.54
C LEU A 36 2.55 -0.99 0.39
N PHE A 37 1.85 -2.11 0.22
CA PHE A 37 2.01 -2.99 -0.91
C PHE A 37 0.76 -2.97 -1.77
N PHE A 38 0.96 -3.03 -3.08
CA PHE A 38 -0.12 -3.07 -4.06
C PHE A 38 0.26 -3.97 -5.24
N ASN A 39 -0.69 -4.79 -5.71
CA ASN A 39 -0.44 -5.73 -6.79
C ASN A 39 -1.03 -5.23 -8.12
N PHE A 40 -0.20 -4.59 -8.95
CA PHE A 40 -0.62 -4.08 -10.26
C PHE A 40 -1.18 -5.17 -11.18
N HIS A 41 -0.61 -6.37 -11.13
CA HIS A 41 -0.92 -7.43 -12.08
C HIS A 41 -2.32 -8.01 -11.88
N ASP A 42 -2.73 -8.19 -10.62
CA ASP A 42 -4.06 -8.72 -10.29
C ASP A 42 -5.18 -7.78 -10.77
N PHE A 43 -4.88 -6.48 -10.84
CA PHE A 43 -5.80 -5.44 -11.32
C PHE A 43 -5.60 -5.08 -12.80
N ASN A 44 -4.74 -5.77 -13.56
CA ASN A 44 -4.38 -5.44 -14.95
C ASN A 44 -3.90 -3.98 -15.14
N ILE A 45 -3.33 -3.36 -14.10
CA ILE A 45 -2.79 -2.01 -14.14
C ILE A 45 -1.39 -2.04 -14.76
N LYS A 46 -1.12 -1.16 -15.71
CA LYS A 46 0.21 -0.96 -16.29
C LYS A 46 0.84 0.30 -15.72
N ILE A 47 1.96 0.15 -15.02
CA ILE A 47 2.75 1.29 -14.55
C ILE A 47 3.89 1.57 -15.52
N SER A 48 4.12 2.86 -15.80
CA SER A 48 5.15 3.30 -16.75
C SER A 48 6.58 2.94 -16.30
N ASN A 49 6.83 2.87 -15.00
CA ASN A 49 8.12 2.50 -14.41
C ASN A 49 7.96 1.51 -13.25
N GLU A 50 7.58 0.26 -13.56
CA GLU A 50 7.47 -0.81 -12.56
C GLU A 50 8.76 -1.06 -11.78
N SER A 51 9.93 -0.76 -12.36
CA SER A 51 11.23 -0.92 -11.68
C SER A 51 11.42 -0.01 -10.46
N LYS A 52 10.59 1.04 -10.33
CA LYS A 52 10.50 1.91 -9.15
C LYS A 52 10.00 1.17 -7.91
N TYR A 53 9.24 0.07 -8.11
CA TYR A 53 8.51 -0.61 -7.04
C TYR A 53 9.04 -2.03 -6.85
N PRO A 54 9.89 -2.27 -5.85
CA PRO A 54 10.38 -3.61 -5.55
C PRO A 54 9.23 -4.57 -5.25
N LYS A 55 9.17 -5.68 -5.99
CA LYS A 55 8.20 -6.74 -5.76
C LYS A 55 8.61 -7.61 -4.58
N VAL A 56 7.65 -7.92 -3.71
CA VAL A 56 7.74 -8.91 -2.65
C VAL A 56 6.68 -9.97 -2.93
N GLU A 57 7.11 -11.19 -3.23
CA GLU A 57 6.28 -12.27 -3.78
C GLU A 57 4.95 -12.53 -3.03
N GLN A 58 4.89 -12.24 -1.73
CA GLN A 58 3.70 -12.48 -0.91
C GLN A 58 2.74 -11.28 -0.81
N PHE A 59 3.19 -10.07 -1.13
CA PHE A 59 2.44 -8.83 -0.84
C PHE A 59 2.22 -7.95 -2.06
N GLY A 60 2.97 -8.17 -3.16
CA GLY A 60 2.96 -7.32 -4.34
C GLY A 60 4.11 -6.33 -4.34
N CYS A 61 3.91 -5.16 -4.94
CA CYS A 61 4.95 -4.16 -5.10
C CYS A 61 4.93 -3.17 -3.93
N LEU A 62 6.08 -2.85 -3.35
CA LEU A 62 6.20 -1.83 -2.31
C LEU A 62 6.06 -0.45 -2.94
N VAL A 63 4.94 0.24 -2.67
CA VAL A 63 4.60 1.52 -3.32
C VAL A 63 4.77 2.74 -2.43
N GLU A 64 4.68 2.57 -1.11
CA GLU A 64 4.87 3.68 -0.15
C GLU A 64 5.43 3.19 1.19
N ILE A 65 6.16 4.05 1.88
CA ILE A 65 6.64 3.83 3.27
C ILE A 65 6.29 5.06 4.09
N VAL A 66 5.47 4.89 5.11
CA VAL A 66 5.05 5.98 6.01
C VAL A 66 5.57 5.78 7.41
N GLN A 67 5.96 6.88 8.06
CA GLN A 67 6.32 6.89 9.48
C GLN A 67 5.15 7.45 10.28
N ILE A 68 4.38 6.55 10.91
CA ILE A 68 3.16 6.86 11.66
C ILE A 68 2.97 5.85 12.78
N THR A 69 2.48 6.31 13.93
CA THR A 69 2.21 5.44 15.07
C THR A 69 0.93 4.62 14.85
N GLU A 70 0.80 3.51 15.57
CA GLU A 70 -0.41 2.66 15.50
C GLU A 70 -1.66 3.41 15.98
N ALA A 71 -1.51 4.33 16.94
CA ALA A 71 -2.63 5.11 17.47
C ALA A 71 -3.14 6.18 16.49
N GLU A 72 -2.28 6.68 15.61
CA GLU A 72 -2.62 7.68 14.59
C GLU A 72 -3.11 7.03 13.30
N PHE A 73 -2.78 5.76 13.03
CA PHE A 73 -3.01 5.14 11.73
C PHE A 73 -4.42 4.55 11.61
N THR A 74 -5.35 5.35 11.06
CA THR A 74 -6.75 4.97 10.84
C THR A 74 -7.00 4.50 9.40
N ASP A 75 -8.13 3.82 9.18
CA ASP A 75 -8.61 3.42 7.85
C ASP A 75 -8.70 4.62 6.88
N GLU A 76 -9.17 5.77 7.36
CA GLU A 76 -9.25 6.99 6.55
C GLU A 76 -7.87 7.46 6.08
N ILE A 77 -6.87 7.44 6.97
CA ILE A 77 -5.50 7.82 6.62
C ILE A 77 -4.90 6.80 5.64
N ALA A 78 -5.11 5.50 5.88
CA ALA A 78 -4.65 4.44 4.98
C ALA A 78 -5.24 4.60 3.58
N ASN A 79 -6.57 4.80 3.48
CA ASN A 79 -7.27 5.03 2.22
C ASN A 79 -6.75 6.29 1.51
N ASN A 80 -6.58 7.40 2.22
CA ASN A 80 -6.09 8.64 1.64
C ASN A 80 -4.67 8.50 1.07
N ILE A 81 -3.75 7.85 1.79
CA ILE A 81 -2.39 7.58 1.28
C ILE A 81 -2.43 6.72 0.02
N PHE A 82 -3.27 5.68 0.00
CA PHE A 82 -3.41 4.83 -1.17
C PHE A 82 -4.01 5.59 -2.37
N ILE A 83 -5.04 6.40 -2.14
CA ILE A 83 -5.64 7.26 -3.16
C ILE A 83 -4.60 8.24 -3.72
N ASP A 84 -3.76 8.84 -2.88
CA ASP A 84 -2.71 9.75 -3.33
C ASP A 84 -1.66 9.03 -4.19
N PHE A 85 -1.29 7.80 -3.81
CA PHE A 85 -0.46 6.95 -4.66
C PHE A 85 -1.12 6.68 -6.01
N LEU A 86 -2.39 6.23 -6.03
CA LEU A 86 -3.11 5.92 -7.28
C LEU A 86 -3.19 7.14 -8.21
N LYS A 87 -3.44 8.35 -7.67
CA LYS A 87 -3.41 9.61 -8.43
C LYS A 87 -2.02 9.91 -8.98
N SER A 88 -0.98 9.74 -8.15
CA SER A 88 0.41 10.05 -8.52
C SER A 88 0.89 9.22 -9.72
N GLU A 89 0.40 8.00 -9.85
CA GLU A 89 0.71 7.08 -10.96
C GLU A 89 -0.37 7.11 -12.06
N SER A 90 -1.32 8.06 -12.01
CA SER A 90 -2.42 8.22 -12.99
C SER A 90 -3.27 6.96 -13.20
N ILE A 91 -3.50 6.21 -12.13
CA ILE A 91 -4.37 5.02 -12.12
C ILE A 91 -5.84 5.45 -12.00
N ILE A 92 -6.12 6.51 -11.22
CA ILE A 92 -7.45 7.08 -10.97
C ILE A 92 -7.52 8.59 -11.26
#